data_AF-A0AAV6UCJ8-F1
#
_entry.id   AF-A0AAV6UCJ8-F1
#
_cell.length_a   1.000
_cell.length_b   1.000
_cell.length_c   1.000
_cell.angle_alpha   90.00
_cell.angle_beta   90.00
_cell.angle_gamma   90.00
#
_symmetry.space_group_name_H-M   'P 1'
#
loop_
_entity.id
_entity.type
_entity.pdbx_description
1 polymer ?
#
loop_
_entity_poly.entity_id
_entity_poly.type
_entity_poly.pdbx_seq_one_letter_code
_entity_poly.pdbx_strand_id
1 'polypeptide(L)' 'MPLLQFLLSVVAGVMFTDDQRESPTELAFKYAVYRINKDRTILPNTTLVYDIQYVPREDSFHASKKG' A
#
# COMPACT_ATOMS: atom_id res chain seq x y z
N MET A 1 -7.33 -1.65 -32.93
CA MET A 1 -6.69 -2.55 -31.97
C MET A 1 -5.82 -1.72 -31.03
N PRO A 2 -6.24 -1.35 -29.81
CA PRO A 2 -5.32 -0.73 -28.87
C PRO A 2 -4.50 -1.85 -28.23
N LEU A 3 -3.38 -2.14 -28.87
CA LEU A 3 -2.33 -2.99 -28.35
C LEU A 3 -1.81 -2.33 -27.07
N LEU A 4 -2.11 -2.93 -25.92
CA LEU A 4 -1.30 -2.78 -24.72
C LEU A 4 -1.26 -1.35 -24.15
N GLN A 5 -2.38 -0.88 -23.60
CA GLN A 5 -2.29 0.02 -22.44
C GLN A 5 -1.53 -0.77 -21.36
N PHE A 6 -0.22 -0.57 -21.24
CA PHE A 6 0.54 -1.07 -20.12
C PHE A 6 -0.17 -0.60 -18.85
N LEU A 7 -0.76 -1.53 -18.10
CA LEU A 7 -1.24 -1.25 -16.75
C LEU A 7 -0.01 -0.91 -15.93
N LEU A 8 0.24 0.39 -15.74
CA LEU A 8 1.30 0.85 -14.85
C LEU A 8 0.90 0.42 -13.44
N SER A 9 1.76 -0.31 -12.74
CA SER A 9 1.55 -0.62 -11.33
C SER A 9 2.41 0.31 -10.48
N VAL A 10 1.79 1.03 -9.55
CA VAL A 10 2.48 1.83 -8.54
C VAL A 10 2.40 1.08 -7.22
N VAL A 11 3.54 0.85 -6.57
CA VAL A 11 3.62 0.14 -5.30
C VAL A 11 3.72 1.16 -4.16
N ALA A 12 2.81 1.08 -3.19
CA ALA A 12 2.90 1.80 -1.92
C ALA A 12 3.35 0.84 -0.81
N GLY A 13 4.52 1.10 -0.21
CA GLY A 13 4.96 0.39 1.00
C GLY A 13 4.37 1.04 2.24
N VAL A 14 3.84 0.25 3.16
CA VAL A 14 3.39 0.71 4.47
C VAL A 14 3.86 -0.26 5.56
N MET A 15 4.24 0.32 6.70
CA MET A 15 4.62 -0.43 7.89
C MET A 15 3.56 -0.20 8.96
N PHE A 16 3.01 -1.28 9.50
CA PHE A 16 2.14 -1.28 10.66
C PHE A 16 2.85 -2.00 11.80
N THR A 17 2.54 -1.65 13.04
CA THR A 17 2.96 -2.48 14.15
C THR A 17 2.10 -3.75 14.25
N ASP A 18 2.60 -4.82 14.86
CA ASP A 18 1.82 -6.05 15.04
C ASP A 18 0.48 -5.81 15.77
N ASP A 19 0.42 -4.86 16.72
CA ASP A 19 -0.80 -4.48 17.42
C ASP A 19 -1.78 -3.65 16.56
N GLN A 20 -1.33 -3.17 15.40
CA GLN A 20 -2.17 -2.48 14.41
C GLN A 20 -2.72 -3.41 13.34
N ARG A 21 -2.39 -4.71 13.39
CA ARG A 21 -2.95 -5.69 12.47
C ARG A 21 -4.48 -5.74 12.62
N GLU A 22 -5.17 -5.66 11.49
CA GLU A 22 -6.63 -5.58 11.39
C GLU A 22 -7.25 -4.38 12.12
N SER A 23 -6.44 -3.38 12.47
CA SER A 23 -6.93 -2.15 13.08
C SER A 23 -7.80 -1.35 12.10
N PRO A 24 -8.65 -0.43 12.62
CA PRO A 24 -9.40 0.49 11.77
C PRO A 24 -8.50 1.28 10.80
N THR A 25 -7.27 1.57 11.19
CA THR A 25 -6.30 2.28 10.35
C THR A 25 -5.82 1.43 9.18
N GLU A 26 -5.49 0.16 9.41
CA GLU A 26 -5.10 -0.75 8.33
C GLU A 26 -6.28 -0.98 7.36
N LEU A 27 -7.49 -1.14 7.90
CA LEU A 27 -8.70 -1.30 7.09
C LEU A 27 -8.99 -0.04 6.26
N ALA A 28 -8.83 1.15 6.85
CA ALA A 28 -8.98 2.41 6.13
C ALA A 28 -7.95 2.55 5.00
N PHE A 29 -6.70 2.13 5.23
CA PHE A 29 -5.68 2.09 4.19
C PHE A 29 -6.06 1.16 3.04
N LYS A 30 -6.45 -0.09 3.34
CA LYS A 30 -6.92 -1.05 2.34
C LYS A 30 -8.11 -0.51 1.55
N TYR A 31 -9.06 0.13 2.23
CA TYR A 31 -10.22 0.73 1.60
C TYR A 31 -9.86 1.91 0.70
N ALA A 32 -8.89 2.74 1.09
CA ALA A 32 -8.40 3.84 0.26
C ALA A 32 -7.79 3.33 -1.05
N VAL A 33 -6.95 2.30 -1.00
CA VAL A 33 -6.39 1.68 -2.21
C VAL A 33 -7.49 1.07 -3.08
N TYR A 34 -8.45 0.37 -2.48
CA TYR A 34 -9.61 -0.15 -3.20
C TYR A 34 -10.40 0.96 -3.91
N ARG A 35 -10.67 2.08 -3.21
CA ARG A 35 -11.42 3.22 -3.76
C ARG A 35 -10.69 3.87 -4.92
N ILE A 36 -9.38 4.07 -4.81
CA ILE A 36 -8.53 4.63 -5.88
C ILE A 36 -8.55 3.74 -7.11
N ASN A 37 -8.41 2.42 -6.94
CA ASN A 37 -8.44 1.48 -8.07
C ASN A 37 -9.84 1.32 -8.69
N LYS A 38 -10.90 1.49 -7.90
CA LYS A 38 -12.28 1.42 -8.38
C LYS A 38 -12.65 2.66 -9.19
N ASP A 39 -12.16 3.83 -8.77
CA ASP A 39 -12.42 5.09 -9.45
C ASP A 39 -11.36 5.37 -10.53
N ARG A 40 -11.68 4.97 -11.77
CA ARG A 40 -10.81 5.18 -12.93
C ARG A 40 -10.64 6.65 -13.31
N THR A 41 -11.32 7.60 -12.67
CA THR A 41 -11.06 9.04 -12.88
C THR A 41 -9.81 9.50 -12.12
N ILE A 42 -9.44 8.81 -11.04
CA ILE A 42 -8.28 9.17 -10.20
C ILE A 42 -6.98 8.67 -10.86
N LEU A 43 -6.97 7.41 -11.28
CA LEU A 43 -5.82 6.75 -11.90
C LEU A 43 -6.27 5.88 -13.10
N PRO A 44 -6.62 6.49 -14.24
CA PRO A 44 -7.26 5.78 -15.37
C PRO A 44 -6.42 4.65 -15.97
N ASN A 45 -5.10 4.77 -15.90
CA ASN A 45 -4.16 3.84 -16.52
C ASN A 45 -3.21 3.17 -15.53
N THR A 46 -3.48 3.32 -14.24
CA THR A 46 -2.58 2.88 -13.19
C THR A 46 -3.32 2.03 -12.16
N THR A 47 -2.74 0.91 -11.76
CA THR A 47 -3.21 0.14 -10.60
C THR A 47 -2.30 0.44 -9.41
N LEU A 48 -2.89 0.92 -8.32
CA LEU A 48 -2.23 1.08 -7.04
C LEU A 48 -2.19 -0.29 -6.34
N VAL A 49 -1.00 -0.81 -6.13
CA VAL A 49 -0.77 -2.01 -5.30
C VAL A 49 -0.04 -1.60 -4.03
N TYR A 50 -0.14 -2.41 -2.99
CA TYR A 50 0.50 -2.13 -1.72
C TYR A 50 1.24 -3.33 -1.18
N ASP A 51 2.27 -3.05 -0.38
CA ASP A 51 2.98 -4.02 0.45
C ASP A 51 2.85 -3.59 1.92
N ILE A 52 2.26 -4.44 2.75
CA ILE A 52 2.12 -4.21 4.20
C ILE A 52 3.16 -5.07 4.91
N GLN A 53 4.02 -4.40 5.67
CA GLN A 53 4.95 -5.07 6.58
C GLN A 53 4.53 -4.82 8.02
N TYR A 54 4.54 -5.89 8.83
CA TYR A 54 4.29 -5.79 10.25
C TYR A 54 5.62 -5.80 11.00
N VAL A 55 5.79 -4.85 11.91
CA VAL A 55 6.98 -4.74 12.75
C VAL A 55 6.58 -4.80 14.23
N PRO A 56 7.40 -5.40 15.10
CA PRO A 56 7.15 -5.35 16.52
C PRO A 56 7.14 -3.89 16.99
N ARG A 57 6.17 -3.52 17.83
CA ARG A 57 6.07 -2.15 18.38
C ARG A 57 7.34 -1.72 19.13
N GLU A 58 8.00 -2.69 19.77
CA GLU A 58 9.22 -2.49 20.56
C GLU A 58 10.49 -2.42 19.69
N ASP A 59 10.43 -2.77 18.40
CA ASP A 59 11.57 -2.81 17.47
C ASP A 59 11.52 -1.68 16.42
N SER A 60 10.90 -0.55 16.78
CA SER A 60 10.72 0.61 15.89
C SER A 60 12.03 1.30 15.47
N PHE A 61 13.19 0.86 15.99
CA PHE A 61 14.48 1.57 15.86
C PHE A 61 15.54 0.87 14.99
N HIS A 62 15.27 -0.29 14.40
CA HIS A 62 16.23 -0.96 13.49
C HIS A 62 16.04 -0.67 11.99
N ALA A 63 15.02 0.11 11.61
CA ALA A 63 14.77 0.49 10.21
C ALA A 63 15.80 1.48 9.61
N SER A 64 16.76 1.99 10.38
CA SER A 64 17.87 2.83 9.87
C SER A 64 19.18 2.61 10.64
N LYS A 65 19.86 1.48 10.40
CA LYS A 65 21.32 1.41 10.56
C LYS A 65 21.94 0.27 9.75
N LYS A 66 22.27 0.53 8.49
CA LYS A 66 23.47 -0.03 7.88
C LYS A 66 24.49 1.10 7.83
N GLY A 67 25.33 1.16 8.86
CA GLY A 67 26.66 1.76 8.74
C GLY A 67 27.61 0.74 8.14
#